data_AF-A0A4Q5ZBY6-F1
#
_entry.id   AF-A0A4Q5ZBY6-F1
#
_cell.length_a   1.000
_cell.length_b   1.000
_cell.length_c   1.000
_cell.angle_alpha   90.00
_cell.angle_beta   90.00
_cell.angle_gamma   90.00
#
_symmetry.space_group_name_H-M   'P 1'
#
loop_
_entity.id
_entity.type
_entity.pdbx_description
1 polymer ?
#
loop_
_entity_poly.entity_id
_entity_poly.type
_entity_poly.pdbx_seq_one_letter_code
_entity_poly.pdbx_strand_id
1 'polypeptide(L)'
;MPFKDHYKTLGVSLKASSQEIKAAYRALAHQYHPDKNNSEFAAARFREIREAYAALSDVGRRKQYDEERYFAGLSATREPSSISSGWILKEAAKLEDHMRKVDSFRMNQQALHDYVLLLLSDAHIAVLEEEDDQSAKAQIISHILASVRHIQYRWFPDIAQRLELIAGTDEKLLSLIHTARTQRKINTSAQNWMPFIVLMVTLVLCLLMFWYSRR
;
A
#
# COMPACT_ATOMS: atom_id res chain seq x y z
N MET A 1 -0.99 19.59 -1.35
CA MET A 1 0.45 19.96 -1.39
C MET A 1 1.19 18.88 -2.17
N PRO A 2 2.19 19.21 -2.99
CA PRO A 2 3.00 18.20 -3.67
C PRO A 2 3.69 17.30 -2.63
N PHE A 3 3.71 16.00 -2.88
CA PHE A 3 4.39 15.03 -2.03
C PHE A 3 5.88 15.41 -1.90
N LYS A 4 6.39 15.50 -0.66
CA LYS A 4 7.78 15.92 -0.41
C LYS A 4 8.73 14.79 -0.78
N ASP A 5 9.69 15.07 -1.67
CA ASP A 5 10.72 14.10 -2.04
C ASP A 5 11.92 14.18 -1.09
N HIS A 6 11.91 13.36 -0.03
CA HIS A 6 12.94 13.30 1.00
C HIS A 6 14.31 12.85 0.48
N TYR A 7 14.35 12.03 -0.57
CA TYR A 7 15.61 11.67 -1.22
C TYR A 7 16.24 12.88 -1.87
N LYS A 8 15.44 13.71 -2.56
CA LYS A 8 15.91 15.00 -3.09
C LYS A 8 16.30 15.97 -2.00
N THR A 9 15.56 16.03 -0.89
CA THR A 9 15.91 16.89 0.27
C THR A 9 17.28 16.54 0.84
N LEU A 10 17.62 15.25 0.93
CA LEU A 10 18.95 14.80 1.37
C LEU A 10 20.00 14.76 0.25
N GLY A 11 19.61 14.98 -1.01
CA GLY A 11 20.50 14.91 -2.17
C GLY A 11 21.03 13.50 -2.47
N VAL A 12 20.27 12.46 -2.12
CA VAL A 12 20.67 11.05 -2.30
C VAL A 12 19.81 10.33 -3.33
N SER A 13 20.34 9.24 -3.88
CA SER A 13 19.60 8.37 -4.79
C SER A 13 18.47 7.61 -4.07
N LEU A 14 17.41 7.24 -4.79
CA LEU A 14 16.34 6.35 -4.31
C LEU A 14 16.90 4.98 -3.83
N LYS A 15 18.03 4.56 -4.42
CA LYS A 15 18.72 3.31 -4.08
C LYS A 15 19.78 3.49 -2.98
N ALA A 16 19.87 4.67 -2.37
CA ALA A 16 20.88 4.96 -1.35
C ALA A 16 20.75 3.98 -0.15
N SER A 17 21.89 3.52 0.33
CA SER A 17 22.02 2.73 1.55
C SER A 17 21.75 3.58 2.80
N SER A 18 21.46 2.93 3.92
CA SER A 18 21.30 3.63 5.21
C SER A 18 22.56 4.40 5.62
N GLN A 19 23.74 3.94 5.19
CA GLN A 19 25.01 4.64 5.44
C GLN A 19 25.09 5.95 4.64
N GLU A 20 24.75 5.93 3.36
CA GLU A 20 24.73 7.14 2.51
C GLU A 20 23.69 8.15 3.01
N ILE A 21 22.50 7.69 3.39
CA ILE A 21 21.45 8.55 3.98
C ILE A 21 21.96 9.23 5.26
N LYS A 22 22.63 8.47 6.13
CA LYS A 22 23.20 8.99 7.38
C LYS A 22 24.36 9.94 7.14
N ALA A 23 25.21 9.67 6.15
CA ALA A 23 26.32 10.54 5.77
C ALA A 23 25.81 11.88 5.22
N ALA A 24 24.84 11.84 4.30
CA ALA A 24 24.22 13.04 3.73
C ALA A 24 23.54 13.89 4.81
N TYR A 25 22.78 13.27 5.71
CA TYR A 25 22.18 13.97 6.85
C TYR A 25 23.22 14.68 7.72
N ARG A 26 24.33 14.01 8.06
CA ARG A 26 25.40 14.62 8.88
C ARG A 26 26.05 15.82 8.19
N ALA A 27 26.32 15.72 6.89
CA ALA A 27 26.90 16.81 6.12
C ALA A 27 25.96 18.04 6.08
N LEU A 28 24.69 17.81 5.76
CA LEU A 28 23.68 18.86 5.69
C LEU A 28 23.37 19.45 7.08
N ALA A 29 23.29 18.62 8.11
CA ALA A 29 23.05 19.07 9.48
C ALA A 29 24.18 19.97 9.99
N HIS A 30 25.43 19.70 9.61
CA HIS A 30 26.56 20.56 9.94
C HIS A 30 26.53 21.89 9.18
N GLN A 31 26.07 21.89 7.93
CA GLN A 31 25.96 23.08 7.09
C GLN A 31 24.84 24.03 7.56
N TYR A 32 23.70 23.48 7.98
CA TYR A 32 22.50 24.25 8.34
C TYR A 32 22.22 24.28 9.85
N HIS A 33 23.20 23.92 10.69
CA HIS A 33 23.01 23.91 12.14
C HIS A 33 22.65 25.31 12.65
N PRO A 34 21.62 25.47 13.52
CA PRO A 34 21.21 26.77 14.03
C PRO A 34 22.38 27.52 14.69
N ASP A 35 23.17 26.84 15.53
CA ASP A 35 24.33 27.46 16.20
C ASP A 35 25.37 28.08 15.25
N LYS A 36 25.46 27.61 14.00
CA LYS A 36 26.41 28.13 12.99
C LYS A 36 25.73 29.05 11.97
N ASN A 37 24.41 28.98 11.86
CA ASN A 37 23.63 29.72 10.86
C ASN A 37 22.25 30.10 11.42
N ASN A 38 22.16 31.33 11.93
CA ASN A 38 20.96 31.88 12.56
C ASN A 38 19.93 32.45 11.55
N SER A 39 20.07 32.18 10.26
CA SER A 39 19.09 32.66 9.27
C SER A 39 17.81 31.83 9.32
N GLU A 40 16.66 32.46 9.07
CA GLU A 40 15.37 31.76 8.95
C GLU A 40 15.39 30.70 7.85
N PHE A 41 16.15 30.96 6.77
CA PHE A 41 16.37 30.01 5.68
C PHE A 41 17.08 28.74 6.17
N ALA A 42 18.17 28.88 6.93
CA ALA A 42 18.88 27.73 7.46
C ALA A 42 18.04 26.93 8.46
N ALA A 43 17.29 27.63 9.31
CA ALA A 43 16.34 26.98 10.23
C ALA A 43 15.25 26.19 9.46
N ALA A 44 14.69 26.76 8.38
CA ALA A 44 13.73 26.08 7.53
C ALA A 44 14.33 24.84 6.85
N ARG A 45 15.51 24.98 6.24
CA ARG A 45 16.23 23.85 5.62
C ARG A 45 16.57 22.76 6.61
N PHE A 46 17.04 23.12 7.80
CA PHE A 46 17.37 22.16 8.84
C PHE A 46 16.15 21.35 9.27
N ARG A 47 14.96 21.98 9.36
CA ARG A 47 13.70 21.27 9.61
C ARG A 47 13.39 20.25 8.51
N GLU A 48 13.48 20.64 7.25
CA GLU A 48 13.25 19.74 6.10
C GLU A 48 14.23 18.54 6.10
N ILE A 49 15.52 18.80 6.38
CA ILE A 49 16.56 17.77 6.45
C ILE A 49 16.27 16.77 7.58
N ARG A 50 15.84 17.26 8.76
CA ARG A 50 15.47 16.38 9.88
C ARG A 50 14.23 15.56 9.57
N GLU A 51 13.22 16.15 8.94
CA GLU A 51 12.01 15.45 8.49
C GLU A 51 12.39 14.33 7.50
N ALA A 52 13.20 14.65 6.48
CA ALA A 52 13.64 13.68 5.48
C ALA A 52 14.46 12.54 6.09
N TYR A 53 15.38 12.84 7.00
CA TYR A 53 16.13 11.80 7.70
C TYR A 53 15.23 10.94 8.59
N ALA A 54 14.27 11.51 9.30
CA ALA A 54 13.35 10.76 10.16
C ALA A 54 12.48 9.76 9.38
N ALA A 55 12.13 10.08 8.14
CA ALA A 55 11.40 9.20 7.22
C ALA A 55 12.32 8.11 6.63
N LEU A 56 13.56 8.46 6.25
CA LEU A 56 14.44 7.56 5.49
C LEU A 56 15.42 6.73 6.33
N SER A 57 15.66 7.09 7.59
CA SER A 57 16.70 6.46 8.42
C SER A 57 16.32 5.07 8.92
N ASP A 58 15.04 4.85 9.21
CA ASP A 58 14.52 3.56 9.66
C ASP A 58 13.97 2.76 8.47
N VAL A 59 14.25 1.46 8.43
CA VAL A 59 13.83 0.61 7.31
C VAL A 59 12.30 0.51 7.22
N GLY A 60 11.60 0.48 8.35
CA GLY A 60 10.14 0.44 8.38
C GLY A 60 9.52 1.73 7.86
N ARG A 61 9.97 2.88 8.39
CA ARG A 61 9.49 4.19 7.96
C ARG A 61 9.83 4.49 6.50
N ARG A 62 11.02 4.09 6.05
CA ARG A 62 11.43 4.25 4.66
C ARG A 62 10.53 3.47 3.72
N LYS A 63 10.19 2.21 4.06
CA LYS A 63 9.23 1.42 3.28
C LYS A 63 7.86 2.11 3.19
N GLN A 64 7.33 2.59 4.31
CA GLN A 64 6.05 3.31 4.33
C GLN A 64 6.11 4.57 3.47
N TYR A 65 7.18 5.35 3.59
CA TYR A 65 7.42 6.53 2.77
C TYR A 65 7.54 6.18 1.28
N ASP A 66 8.26 5.12 0.93
CA ASP A 66 8.43 4.67 -0.45
C ASP A 66 7.09 4.23 -1.07
N GLU A 67 6.21 3.59 -0.28
CA GLU A 67 4.85 3.24 -0.70
C GLU A 67 3.97 4.47 -0.91
N GLU A 68 3.94 5.41 0.06
CA GLU A 68 3.20 6.67 -0.08
C GLU A 68 3.68 7.46 -1.30
N ARG A 69 5.00 7.50 -1.53
CA ARG A 69 5.62 8.13 -2.70
C ARG A 69 5.20 7.44 -3.98
N TYR A 70 5.13 6.11 -3.98
CA TYR A 70 4.72 5.33 -5.14
C TYR A 70 3.26 5.64 -5.52
N PHE A 71 2.33 5.57 -4.57
CA PHE A 71 0.92 5.87 -4.82
C PHE A 71 0.71 7.35 -5.19
N ALA A 72 1.41 8.28 -4.55
CA ALA A 72 1.37 9.69 -4.93
C ALA A 72 1.87 9.92 -6.36
N GLY A 73 2.87 9.15 -6.81
CA GLY A 73 3.38 9.19 -8.18
C GLY A 73 2.38 8.63 -9.21
N LEU A 74 1.65 7.57 -8.86
CA LEU A 74 0.61 7.02 -9.71
C LEU A 74 -0.55 8.01 -9.88
N SER A 75 -1.07 8.59 -8.79
CA SER A 75 -2.13 9.62 -8.87
C SER A 75 -1.67 10.90 -9.58
N ALA A 76 -0.36 11.18 -9.61
CA ALA A 76 0.21 12.30 -10.35
C ALA A 76 0.47 11.99 -11.85
N THR A 77 0.34 10.72 -12.26
CA THR A 77 0.44 10.35 -13.67
C THR A 77 -0.73 10.99 -14.40
N ARG A 78 -0.43 11.86 -15.37
CA ARG A 78 -1.47 12.47 -16.19
C ARG A 78 -2.18 11.38 -16.98
N GLU A 79 -3.49 11.24 -16.74
CA GLU A 79 -4.35 10.47 -17.61
C GLU A 79 -4.14 10.93 -19.05
N PRO A 80 -4.06 9.99 -20.01
CA PRO A 80 -4.00 10.35 -21.41
C PRO A 80 -5.26 11.13 -21.80
N SER A 81 -5.17 11.95 -22.84
CA SER A 81 -6.32 12.71 -23.36
C SER A 81 -7.49 11.83 -23.81
N SER A 82 -7.24 10.54 -24.07
CA SER A 82 -8.23 9.50 -24.32
C SER A 82 -7.89 8.28 -23.47
N ILE A 83 -8.70 8.02 -22.46
CA ILE A 83 -8.60 6.83 -21.61
C ILE A 83 -9.16 5.64 -22.39
N SER A 84 -8.45 4.51 -22.40
CA SER A 84 -8.90 3.27 -23.04
C SER A 84 -8.80 2.09 -22.08
N SER A 85 -9.51 1.01 -22.35
CA SER A 85 -9.41 -0.24 -21.57
C SER A 85 -7.97 -0.75 -21.49
N GLY A 86 -7.20 -0.62 -22.58
CA GLY A 86 -5.80 -1.01 -22.64
C GLY A 86 -4.90 -0.19 -21.72
N TRP A 87 -5.19 1.10 -21.52
CA TRP A 87 -4.46 1.92 -20.55
C TRP A 87 -4.79 1.51 -19.11
N ILE A 88 -6.07 1.32 -18.80
CA ILE A 88 -6.53 0.87 -17.46
C ILE A 88 -5.92 -0.49 -17.13
N LEU A 89 -5.92 -1.42 -18.09
CA LEU A 89 -5.29 -2.73 -17.96
C LEU A 89 -3.80 -2.62 -17.64
N LYS A 90 -3.08 -1.74 -18.35
CA LYS A 90 -1.66 -1.51 -18.10
C LYS A 90 -1.41 -0.94 -16.70
N GLU A 91 -2.24 -0.03 -16.22
CA GLU A 91 -2.12 0.50 -14.86
C GLU A 91 -2.45 -0.54 -13.80
N ALA A 92 -3.45 -1.40 -14.02
CA ALA A 92 -3.75 -2.53 -13.14
C ALA A 92 -2.58 -3.53 -13.08
N ALA A 93 -1.97 -3.85 -14.22
CA ALA A 93 -0.82 -4.74 -14.30
C ALA A 93 0.43 -4.16 -13.60
N LYS A 94 0.68 -2.85 -13.75
CA LYS A 94 1.75 -2.15 -13.01
C LYS A 94 1.54 -2.20 -11.50
N LEU A 95 0.30 -1.97 -11.06
CA LEU A 95 -0.05 -2.08 -9.65
C LEU A 95 0.28 -3.48 -9.14
N GLU A 96 -0.10 -4.53 -9.87
CA GLU A 96 0.17 -5.91 -9.44
C GLU A 96 1.67 -6.20 -9.32
N ASP A 97 2.47 -5.83 -10.33
CA ASP A 97 3.92 -6.05 -10.30
C ASP A 97 4.58 -5.33 -9.11
N HIS A 98 4.10 -4.13 -8.77
CA HIS A 98 4.55 -3.44 -7.58
C HIS A 98 4.12 -4.18 -6.31
N MET A 99 2.84 -4.52 -6.19
CA MET A 99 2.29 -5.17 -4.99
C MET A 99 2.90 -6.54 -4.72
N ARG A 100 3.41 -7.23 -5.75
CA ARG A 100 4.16 -8.48 -5.61
C ARG A 100 5.47 -8.32 -4.83
N LYS A 101 6.08 -7.14 -4.87
CA LYS A 101 7.36 -6.81 -4.24
C LYS A 101 7.19 -6.17 -2.86
N VAL A 102 6.00 -5.64 -2.58
CA VAL A 102 5.67 -4.97 -1.31
C VAL A 102 5.50 -5.99 -0.19
N ASP A 103 5.98 -5.61 1.00
CA ASP A 103 5.82 -6.40 2.21
C ASP A 103 4.38 -6.29 2.73
N SER A 104 3.62 -7.38 2.62
CA SER A 104 2.20 -7.42 2.97
C SER A 104 1.89 -7.03 4.42
N PHE A 105 2.85 -7.13 5.34
CA PHE A 105 2.65 -6.83 6.75
C PHE A 105 2.76 -5.34 7.08
N ARG A 106 3.53 -4.58 6.29
CA ARG A 106 3.82 -3.16 6.56
C ARG A 106 3.23 -2.20 5.53
N MET A 107 2.58 -2.77 4.52
CA MET A 107 1.90 -2.05 3.45
C MET A 107 0.84 -1.05 3.94
N ASN A 108 0.85 0.14 3.36
CA ASN A 108 -0.22 1.13 3.53
C ASN A 108 -1.50 0.69 2.80
N GLN A 109 -2.37 0.01 3.53
CA GLN A 109 -3.62 -0.54 2.97
C GLN A 109 -4.60 0.54 2.52
N GLN A 110 -4.61 1.69 3.19
CA GLN A 110 -5.49 2.80 2.82
C GLN A 110 -5.04 3.40 1.48
N ALA A 111 -3.75 3.67 1.30
CA ALA A 111 -3.24 4.19 0.04
C ALA A 111 -3.50 3.23 -1.14
N LEU A 112 -3.32 1.92 -0.93
CA LEU A 112 -3.68 0.90 -1.92
C LEU A 112 -5.17 0.93 -2.26
N HIS A 113 -6.03 0.96 -1.23
CA HIS A 113 -7.47 1.04 -1.38
C HIS A 113 -7.90 2.27 -2.20
N ASP A 114 -7.43 3.44 -1.79
CA ASP A 114 -7.79 4.71 -2.41
C ASP A 114 -7.31 4.77 -3.86
N TYR A 115 -6.11 4.24 -4.14
CA TYR A 115 -5.61 4.12 -5.50
C TYR A 115 -6.44 3.16 -6.37
N VAL A 116 -6.84 2.01 -5.82
CA VAL A 116 -7.70 1.06 -6.55
C VAL A 116 -9.05 1.70 -6.86
N LEU A 117 -9.67 2.42 -5.93
CA LEU A 117 -10.94 3.12 -6.20
C LEU A 117 -10.78 4.26 -7.22
N LEU A 118 -9.65 4.95 -7.22
CA LEU A 118 -9.32 5.95 -8.24
C LEU A 118 -9.19 5.29 -9.62
N LEU A 119 -8.48 4.15 -9.70
CA LEU A 119 -8.31 3.38 -10.94
C LEU A 119 -9.64 2.79 -11.43
N LEU A 120 -10.56 2.44 -10.52
CA LEU A 120 -11.91 1.95 -10.82
C LEU A 120 -12.97 3.05 -10.64
N SER A 121 -12.63 4.28 -11.03
CA SER A 121 -13.56 5.42 -11.00
C SER A 121 -14.74 5.22 -11.96
N ASP A 122 -15.84 5.94 -11.72
CA ASP A 122 -17.01 5.90 -12.62
C ASP A 122 -16.65 6.23 -14.07
N ALA A 123 -15.70 7.16 -14.29
CA ALA A 123 -15.22 7.51 -15.62
C ALA A 123 -14.49 6.34 -16.30
N HIS A 124 -13.62 5.63 -15.57
CA HIS A 124 -12.91 4.47 -16.12
C HIS A 124 -13.86 3.30 -16.37
N ILE A 125 -14.83 3.07 -15.49
CA ILE A 125 -15.84 2.02 -15.67
C ILE A 125 -16.68 2.30 -16.92
N ALA A 126 -17.13 3.55 -17.13
CA ALA A 126 -17.89 3.92 -18.32
C ALA A 126 -17.13 3.64 -19.62
N VAL A 127 -15.82 3.92 -19.66
CA VAL A 127 -14.95 3.59 -20.81
C VAL A 127 -14.89 2.07 -21.04
N LEU A 128 -14.79 1.28 -19.98
CA LEU A 128 -14.79 -0.19 -20.08
C LEU A 128 -16.14 -0.73 -20.57
N GLU A 129 -17.24 -0.08 -20.21
CA GLU A 129 -18.57 -0.43 -20.72
C GLU A 129 -18.73 -0.09 -22.20
N GLU A 130 -18.23 1.07 -22.63
CA GLU A 130 -18.31 1.54 -24.03
C GLU A 130 -17.48 0.69 -25.00
N GLU A 131 -16.26 0.30 -24.62
CA GLU A 131 -15.38 -0.50 -25.49
C GLU A 131 -15.79 -1.99 -25.58
N ASP A 132 -16.67 -2.46 -24.69
CA ASP A 132 -17.16 -3.85 -24.56
C ASP A 132 -16.07 -4.95 -24.65
N ASP A 133 -14.85 -4.65 -24.22
CA ASP A 133 -13.75 -5.62 -24.21
C ASP A 133 -13.81 -6.51 -22.97
N GLN A 134 -14.50 -7.65 -23.12
CA GLN A 134 -14.61 -8.67 -22.07
C GLN A 134 -13.27 -9.26 -21.65
N SER A 135 -12.30 -9.34 -22.56
CA SER A 135 -10.95 -9.82 -22.23
C SER A 135 -10.22 -8.83 -21.34
N ALA A 136 -10.28 -7.53 -21.66
CA ALA A 136 -9.69 -6.48 -20.86
C ALA A 136 -10.33 -6.41 -19.46
N LYS A 137 -11.68 -6.47 -19.37
CA LYS A 137 -12.40 -6.50 -18.08
C LYS A 137 -11.92 -7.67 -17.20
N ALA A 138 -11.85 -8.87 -17.76
CA ALA A 138 -11.40 -10.06 -17.03
C ALA A 138 -9.95 -9.92 -16.53
N GLN A 139 -9.05 -9.41 -17.36
CA GLN A 139 -7.65 -9.17 -16.99
C GLN A 139 -7.52 -8.07 -15.94
N ILE A 140 -8.24 -6.96 -16.06
CA ILE A 140 -8.27 -5.88 -15.06
C ILE A 140 -8.71 -6.44 -13.71
N ILE A 141 -9.84 -7.17 -13.66
CA ILE A 141 -10.35 -7.77 -12.42
C ILE A 141 -9.30 -8.71 -11.82
N SER A 142 -8.66 -9.55 -12.64
CA SER A 142 -7.60 -10.46 -12.18
C SER A 142 -6.41 -9.71 -11.57
N HIS A 143 -5.88 -8.70 -12.26
CA HIS A 143 -4.77 -7.87 -11.80
C HIS A 143 -5.12 -7.13 -10.51
N ILE A 144 -6.33 -6.56 -10.39
CA ILE A 144 -6.77 -5.90 -9.17
C ILE A 144 -6.87 -6.90 -8.02
N LEU A 145 -7.55 -8.04 -8.21
CA LEU A 145 -7.70 -9.07 -7.16
C LEU A 145 -6.35 -9.61 -6.67
N ALA A 146 -5.38 -9.77 -7.59
CA ALA A 146 -4.01 -10.15 -7.27
C ALA A 146 -3.27 -9.05 -6.49
N SER A 147 -3.41 -7.79 -6.90
CA SER A 147 -2.82 -6.63 -6.22
C SER A 147 -3.32 -6.48 -4.79
N VAL A 148 -4.63 -6.73 -4.57
CA VAL A 148 -5.27 -6.59 -3.25
C VAL A 148 -5.35 -7.91 -2.48
N ARG A 149 -4.54 -8.91 -2.84
CA ARG A 149 -4.56 -10.25 -2.21
C ARG A 149 -4.44 -10.21 -0.68
N HIS A 150 -3.64 -9.28 -0.15
CA HIS A 150 -3.35 -9.16 1.29
C HIS A 150 -4.08 -8.01 1.98
N ILE A 151 -5.02 -7.34 1.31
CA ILE A 151 -5.79 -6.26 1.93
C ILE A 151 -6.72 -6.81 3.03
N GLN A 152 -6.88 -6.09 4.14
CA GLN A 152 -7.82 -6.47 5.18
C GLN A 152 -9.26 -6.42 4.66
N TYR A 153 -10.11 -7.31 5.20
CA TYR A 153 -11.52 -7.36 4.81
C TYR A 153 -12.26 -6.04 4.99
N ARG A 154 -11.87 -5.16 5.91
CA ARG A 154 -12.55 -3.86 6.10
C ARG A 154 -12.55 -2.97 4.85
N TRP A 155 -11.53 -3.09 3.99
CA TRP A 155 -11.34 -2.25 2.81
C TRP A 155 -11.82 -2.93 1.52
N PHE A 156 -12.03 -4.24 1.56
CA PHE A 156 -12.35 -5.01 0.36
C PHE A 156 -13.78 -4.79 -0.18
N PRO A 157 -14.84 -4.56 0.64
CA PRO A 157 -16.21 -4.39 0.15
C PRO A 157 -16.37 -3.30 -0.92
N ASP A 158 -15.72 -2.15 -0.74
CA ASP A 158 -15.81 -1.03 -1.68
C ASP A 158 -15.15 -1.38 -3.02
N ILE A 159 -14.00 -2.05 -2.96
CA ILE A 159 -13.30 -2.58 -4.14
C ILE A 159 -14.16 -3.64 -4.84
N ALA A 160 -14.74 -4.56 -4.08
CA ALA A 160 -15.59 -5.62 -4.62
C ALA A 160 -16.80 -5.04 -5.35
N GLN A 161 -17.45 -4.01 -4.81
CA GLN A 161 -18.57 -3.33 -5.45
C GLN A 161 -18.15 -2.73 -6.81
N ARG A 162 -16.99 -2.08 -6.89
CA ARG A 162 -16.48 -1.55 -8.17
C ARG A 162 -16.16 -2.66 -9.18
N LEU A 163 -15.59 -3.77 -8.73
CA LEU A 163 -15.31 -4.92 -9.60
C LEU A 163 -16.60 -5.61 -10.09
N GLU A 164 -17.64 -5.67 -9.24
CA GLU A 164 -18.96 -6.20 -9.60
C GLU A 164 -19.61 -5.36 -10.71
N LEU A 165 -19.46 -4.04 -10.68
CA LEU A 165 -19.91 -3.16 -11.77
C LEU A 165 -19.20 -3.48 -13.09
N ILE A 166 -17.87 -3.64 -13.07
CA ILE A 166 -17.08 -3.98 -14.26
C ILE A 166 -17.44 -5.37 -14.81
N ALA A 167 -17.70 -6.33 -13.92
CA ALA A 167 -18.10 -7.68 -14.30
C ALA A 167 -19.49 -7.71 -14.98
N GLY A 168 -20.38 -6.77 -14.65
CA GLY A 168 -21.72 -6.70 -15.22
C GLY A 168 -22.50 -7.99 -14.98
N THR A 169 -22.85 -8.69 -16.06
CA THR A 169 -23.59 -9.97 -16.02
C THR A 169 -22.71 -11.21 -16.20
N ASP A 170 -21.38 -11.08 -16.23
CA ASP A 170 -20.50 -12.23 -16.36
C ASP A 170 -20.46 -13.03 -15.06
N GLU A 171 -21.18 -14.16 -15.03
CA GLU A 171 -21.26 -15.06 -13.89
C GLU A 171 -19.89 -15.57 -13.42
N LYS A 172 -18.95 -15.79 -14.34
CA LYS A 172 -17.61 -16.28 -13.99
C LYS A 172 -16.86 -15.20 -13.23
N LEU A 173 -16.86 -13.96 -13.72
CA LEU A 173 -16.21 -12.83 -13.07
C LEU A 173 -16.84 -12.52 -11.71
N LEU A 174 -18.17 -12.52 -11.62
CA LEU A 174 -18.90 -12.35 -10.36
C LEU A 174 -18.54 -13.44 -9.35
N SER A 175 -18.49 -14.71 -9.78
CA SER A 175 -18.12 -15.82 -8.89
C SER A 175 -16.71 -15.66 -8.32
N LEU A 176 -15.74 -15.22 -9.14
CA LEU A 176 -14.36 -14.95 -8.69
C LEU A 176 -14.33 -13.85 -7.62
N ILE A 177 -15.06 -12.76 -7.83
CA ILE A 177 -15.11 -11.64 -6.87
C ILE A 177 -15.77 -12.09 -5.56
N HIS A 178 -16.87 -12.82 -5.61
CA HIS A 178 -17.56 -13.32 -4.42
C HIS A 178 -16.74 -14.34 -3.64
N THR A 179 -16.04 -15.26 -4.31
CA THR A 179 -15.09 -16.19 -3.66
C THR A 179 -13.97 -15.40 -2.98
N ALA A 180 -13.41 -14.41 -3.67
CA ALA A 180 -12.36 -13.53 -3.14
C ALA A 180 -12.84 -12.74 -1.91
N ARG A 181 -14.10 -12.30 -1.88
CA ARG A 181 -14.74 -11.62 -0.73
C ARG A 181 -14.91 -12.57 0.45
N THR A 182 -15.44 -13.76 0.19
CA THR A 182 -15.76 -14.76 1.20
C THR A 182 -14.50 -15.29 1.87
N GLN A 183 -13.47 -15.62 1.09
CA GLN A 183 -12.19 -16.09 1.61
C GLN A 183 -11.56 -15.07 2.57
N ARG A 184 -11.62 -13.76 2.24
CA ARG A 184 -11.10 -12.69 3.09
C ARG A 184 -11.91 -12.51 4.37
N LYS A 185 -13.24 -12.61 4.29
CA LYS A 185 -14.12 -12.55 5.47
C LYS A 185 -13.77 -13.67 6.47
N ILE A 186 -13.66 -14.89 5.97
CA ILE A 186 -13.33 -16.08 6.78
C ILE A 186 -11.94 -15.92 7.41
N ASN A 187 -10.94 -15.53 6.60
CA ASN A 187 -9.57 -15.34 7.11
C ASN A 187 -9.51 -14.25 8.20
N THR A 188 -10.28 -13.17 8.05
CA THR A 188 -10.33 -12.08 9.05
C THR A 188 -10.98 -12.55 10.35
N SER A 189 -12.08 -13.28 10.27
CA SER A 189 -12.73 -13.86 11.46
C SER A 189 -11.83 -14.88 12.15
N ALA A 190 -11.16 -15.77 11.41
CA ALA A 190 -10.23 -16.73 11.97
C ALA A 190 -9.04 -16.05 12.67
N GLN A 191 -8.50 -14.97 12.08
CA GLN A 191 -7.37 -14.24 12.65
C GLN A 191 -7.73 -13.49 13.94
N ASN A 192 -8.96 -12.97 14.04
CA ASN A 192 -9.45 -12.36 15.27
C ASN A 192 -9.64 -13.37 16.42
N TRP A 193 -9.97 -14.63 16.11
CA TRP A 193 -10.14 -15.68 17.13
C TRP A 193 -8.83 -16.35 17.54
N MET A 194 -7.81 -16.34 16.67
CA MET A 194 -6.51 -16.96 16.94
C MET A 194 -5.86 -16.57 18.30
N PRO A 195 -5.81 -15.29 18.73
CA PRO A 195 -5.23 -14.94 20.03
C PRO A 195 -6.00 -15.53 21.22
N PHE A 196 -7.34 -15.62 21.12
CA PHE A 196 -8.15 -16.24 22.17
C PHE A 196 -7.89 -17.75 22.25
N ILE A 197 -7.75 -18.43 21.10
CA ILE A 197 -7.42 -19.85 21.05
C ILE A 197 -6.04 -20.12 21.68
N VAL A 198 -5.01 -19.33 21.32
CA VAL A 198 -3.66 -19.47 21.89
C VAL A 198 -3.68 -19.25 23.40
N LEU A 199 -4.38 -18.22 23.88
CA LEU A 199 -4.51 -17.93 25.31
C LEU A 199 -5.20 -19.10 26.05
N MET A 200 -6.25 -19.65 25.45
CA MET A 200 -7.02 -20.77 26.01
C MET A 200 -6.17 -22.04 26.10
N VAL A 201 -5.42 -22.39 25.05
CA VAL A 201 -4.48 -23.53 25.04
C VAL A 201 -3.37 -23.34 26.07
N THR A 202 -2.83 -22.13 26.18
CA THR A 202 -1.78 -21.81 27.16
C THR A 202 -2.30 -21.99 28.59
N LEU A 203 -3.50 -21.51 28.89
CA LEU A 203 -4.17 -21.70 30.19
C LEU A 203 -4.35 -23.20 30.52
N VAL A 204 -4.81 -23.99 29.55
CA VAL A 204 -4.98 -25.44 29.71
C VAL A 204 -3.66 -26.14 30.01
N LEU A 205 -2.58 -25.80 29.29
CA LEU A 205 -1.24 -26.34 29.56
C LEU A 205 -0.72 -25.95 30.95
N CYS A 206 -0.91 -24.70 31.38
CA CYS A 206 -0.56 -24.25 32.72
C CYS A 206 -1.33 -25.02 33.81
N LEU A 207 -2.63 -25.24 33.62
CA LEU A 207 -3.46 -26.02 34.55
C LEU A 207 -3.04 -27.49 34.62
N LEU A 208 -2.71 -28.09 33.47
CA LEU A 208 -2.20 -29.46 33.41
C LEU A 208 -0.86 -29.59 34.15
N MET A 209 0.08 -28.67 33.93
CA MET A 209 1.35 -28.64 34.66
C MET A 209 1.15 -28.46 36.17
N PHE A 210 0.26 -27.54 36.56
CA PHE A 210 -0.08 -27.32 37.96
C PHE A 210 -0.65 -28.58 38.60
N TRP A 211 -1.60 -29.24 37.94
CA TRP A 211 -2.20 -30.47 38.44
C TRP A 211 -1.21 -31.62 38.52
N TYR A 212 -0.32 -31.76 37.53
CA TYR A 212 0.75 -32.76 37.53
C TYR A 212 1.77 -32.52 38.65
N SER A 213 2.11 -31.26 38.95
CA SER A 213 3.04 -30.91 40.03
C SER A 213 2.49 -31.16 41.45
N ARG A 214 1.17 -31.33 41.59
CA ARG A 214 0.48 -31.48 42.88
C ARG A 214 0.20 -32.94 43.26
N ARG A 215 0.57 -33.89 42.40
CA ARG A 215 0.37 -35.33 42.55
C ARG A 215 1.71 -36.01 42.76
#